data_AF-K9XY16-F1
#
_entry.id   AF-K9XY16-F1
#
_cell.length_a   1.000
_cell.length_b   1.000
_cell.length_c   1.000
_cell.angle_alpha   90.00
_cell.angle_beta   90.00
_cell.angle_gamma   90.00
#
_symmetry.space_group_name_H-M   'P 1'
#
loop_
_entity.id
_entity.type
_entity.pdbx_description
1 polymer ?
#
loop_
_entity_poly.entity_id
_entity_poly.type
_entity_poly.pdbx_seq_one_letter_code
_entity_poly.pdbx_strand_id
1 'polypeptide(L)'
;MLVSVEGIYRNGRVELTENPNNMPEGTFVIVTFVTKNDIDLASQGIDREQAEALRASLTTFSDDWDSPEMSIYDNYDAAKANS
;
A
#
# COMPACT_ATOMS: atom_id res chain seq x y z
N MET A 1 -14.57 9.85 11.69
CA MET A 1 -13.99 9.59 10.37
C MET A 1 -12.49 9.48 10.56
N LEU A 2 -11.88 8.36 10.16
CA LEU A 2 -10.43 8.21 10.17
C LEU A 2 -9.89 8.74 8.85
N VAL A 3 -8.84 9.55 8.90
CA VAL A 3 -8.13 10.04 7.72
C VAL A 3 -6.69 9.59 7.85
N SER A 4 -6.21 8.84 6.86
CA SER A 4 -4.83 8.40 6.77
C SER A 4 -4.09 9.30 5.79
N VAL A 5 -2.93 9.80 6.19
CA VAL A 5 -2.05 10.63 5.37
C VAL A 5 -0.67 10.00 5.39
N GLU A 6 -0.06 9.86 4.23
CA GLU A 6 1.30 9.38 4.11
C GLU A 6 2.31 10.46 4.53
N GLY A 7 3.48 10.02 4.98
CA GLY A 7 4.53 10.93 5.39
C GLY A 7 5.90 10.26 5.30
N ILE A 8 6.93 11.09 5.18
CA ILE A 8 8.31 10.64 5.15
C ILE A 8 8.90 10.86 6.54
N TYR A 9 9.45 9.80 7.14
CA TYR A 9 10.21 9.93 8.38
C TYR A 9 11.64 10.39 8.08
N ARG A 10 12.01 11.59 8.55
CA ARG A 10 13.33 12.19 8.34
C ARG A 10 13.75 12.97 9.58
N ASN A 11 14.99 12.75 10.04
CA ASN A 11 15.58 13.48 11.16
C ASN A 11 14.72 13.49 12.44
N GLY A 12 14.06 12.37 12.76
CA GLY A 12 13.21 12.28 13.96
C GLY A 12 11.83 12.93 13.81
N ARG A 13 11.44 13.37 12.61
CA ARG A 13 10.15 14.01 12.33
C ARG A 13 9.43 13.27 11.21
N VAL A 14 8.10 13.26 11.28
CA VAL A 14 7.23 12.83 10.19
C VAL A 14 6.85 14.07 9.39
N GLU A 15 7.30 14.12 8.14
CA GLU A 15 6.93 15.15 7.17
C GLU A 15 5.73 14.63 6.37
N LEU A 16 4.54 15.17 6.60
CA LEU A 16 3.33 14.76 5.88
C LEU A 16 3.44 15.16 4.40
N THR A 17 3.04 14.27 3.50
CA THR A 17 3.04 14.55 2.05
C THR A 17 1.91 15.50 1.65
N GLU A 18 0.83 15.52 2.43
CA GLU A 18 -0.29 16.44 2.30
C GLU A 18 -0.82 16.85 3.67
N ASN A 19 -1.52 17.99 3.73
CA ASN A 19 -2.18 18.40 4.97
C ASN A 19 -3.59 17.79 5.02
N PRO A 20 -3.95 17.03 6.07
CA PRO A 20 -5.31 16.55 6.22
C PRO A 20 -6.27 17.73 6.37
N ASN A 21 -7.19 17.88 5.43
CA ASN A 21 -8.20 18.94 5.46
C ASN A 21 -9.20 18.71 6.60
N ASN A 22 -9.67 19.81 7.21
CA ASN A 22 -10.74 19.82 8.21
C ASN A 22 -10.49 19.04 9.52
N MET A 23 -9.24 19.00 10.02
CA MET A 23 -8.95 18.47 11.36
C MET A 23 -8.96 19.60 12.41
N PRO A 24 -9.79 19.51 13.47
CA PRO A 24 -9.73 20.43 14.59
C PRO A 24 -8.36 20.42 15.28
N GLU A 25 -7.96 21.57 15.82
CA GLU A 25 -6.77 21.66 16.67
C GLU A 25 -6.90 20.73 17.88
N GLY A 26 -5.80 20.04 18.22
CA GLY A 26 -5.77 19.07 19.32
C GLY A 26 -6.32 17.67 18.98
N THR A 27 -6.61 17.38 17.71
CA THR A 27 -7.01 16.03 17.27
C THR A 27 -5.90 15.01 17.56
N PHE A 28 -6.26 13.88 18.18
CA PHE A 28 -5.32 12.78 18.45
C PHE A 28 -4.87 12.10 17.16
N VAL A 29 -3.58 11.79 17.07
CA VAL A 29 -2.97 11.12 15.92
C VAL A 29 -2.34 9.80 16.33
N ILE A 30 -2.42 8.81 15.43
CA ILE A 30 -1.69 7.55 15.53
C ILE A 30 -0.64 7.57 14.41
N VAL A 31 0.61 7.29 14.76
CA VAL A 31 1.73 7.24 13.80
C VAL A 31 2.22 5.80 13.71
N THR A 32 2.15 5.23 12.50
CA THR A 32 2.63 3.88 12.20
C THR A 32 3.83 3.99 11.27
N PHE A 33 4.98 3.45 11.68
CA PHE A 33 6.18 3.42 10.85
C PHE A 33 6.19 2.15 10.03
N VAL A 34 5.96 2.30 8.72
CA VAL A 34 6.06 1.21 7.76
C VAL A 34 7.46 1.21 7.17
N THR A 35 8.22 0.13 7.40
CA THR A 35 9.46 -0.09 6.68
C THR A 35 9.12 -0.59 5.28
N LYS A 36 9.80 -0.10 4.24
CA LYS A 36 9.83 -0.79 2.95
C LYS A 36 10.45 -2.16 3.19
N ASN A 37 9.61 -3.14 3.47
CA ASN A 37 10.01 -4.53 3.41
C ASN A 37 10.01 -4.86 1.92
N ASP A 38 11.14 -4.60 1.25
CA ASP A 38 11.44 -5.36 0.06
C ASP A 38 11.30 -6.83 0.48
N ILE A 39 10.33 -7.51 -0.14
CA ILE A 39 10.11 -8.93 0.14
C ILE A 39 11.36 -9.63 -0.37
N ASP A 40 12.23 -10.04 0.55
CA ASP A 40 13.36 -10.88 0.23
C ASP A 40 12.83 -12.27 -0.16
N LEU A 41 12.58 -12.46 -1.45
CA LEU A 41 12.13 -13.72 -2.02
C LEU A 41 13.08 -14.86 -1.69
N ALA A 42 14.38 -14.61 -1.62
CA ALA A 42 15.37 -15.63 -1.28
C ALA A 42 15.20 -16.09 0.18
N SER A 43 14.92 -15.17 1.11
CA SER A 43 14.58 -15.52 2.50
C SER A 43 13.31 -16.38 2.63
N GLN A 44 12.42 -16.28 1.64
CA GLN A 44 11.18 -17.07 1.54
C GLN A 44 11.36 -18.38 0.77
N GLY A 45 12.60 -18.72 0.41
CA GLY A 45 12.93 -19.95 -0.33
C GLY A 45 12.56 -19.88 -1.81
N ILE A 46 12.32 -18.68 -2.35
CA ILE A 46 12.04 -18.45 -3.77
C ILE A 46 13.32 -17.98 -4.43
N ASP A 47 13.94 -18.87 -5.19
CA ASP A 47 15.10 -18.52 -6.01
C ASP A 47 14.69 -17.75 -7.28
N ARG A 48 15.69 -17.34 -8.06
CA ARG A 48 15.47 -16.54 -9.27
C ARG A 48 14.65 -17.27 -10.33
N GLU A 49 14.87 -18.57 -10.52
CA GLU A 49 14.15 -19.36 -11.52
C GLU A 49 12.68 -19.50 -11.12
N GLN A 50 12.42 -19.74 -9.84
CA GLN A 50 11.08 -19.78 -9.27
C GLN A 50 10.38 -18.43 -9.34
N ALA A 51 11.10 -17.32 -9.09
CA ALA A 51 10.56 -15.98 -9.23
C ALA A 51 10.20 -15.64 -10.68
N GLU A 52 11.02 -16.05 -11.65
CA GLU A 52 10.74 -15.88 -13.08
C GLU A 52 9.53 -16.73 -13.51
N ALA A 53 9.47 -17.99 -13.09
CA ALA A 53 8.32 -18.86 -13.36
C ALA A 53 7.03 -18.31 -12.75
N LEU A 54 7.09 -17.82 -11.50
CA LEU A 54 5.96 -17.20 -10.83
C LEU A 54 5.50 -15.95 -11.59
N ARG A 55 6.41 -15.05 -11.97
CA ARG A 55 6.07 -13.88 -12.78
C ARG A 55 5.41 -14.27 -14.10
N ALA A 56 5.97 -15.22 -14.84
CA ALA A 56 5.41 -15.67 -16.11
C ALA A 56 3.99 -16.24 -15.93
N SER A 57 3.74 -16.99 -14.85
CA SER A 57 2.42 -17.54 -14.53
C SER A 57 1.40 -16.47 -14.14
N LEU A 58 1.84 -15.34 -13.57
CA LEU A 58 0.98 -14.23 -13.19
C LEU A 58 0.71 -13.27 -14.36
N THR A 59 1.65 -13.16 -15.32
CA THR A 59 1.47 -12.34 -16.53
C THR A 59 0.22 -12.73 -17.32
N THR A 60 -0.20 -14.00 -17.31
CA THR A 60 -1.43 -14.43 -18.01
C THR A 60 -2.70 -13.80 -17.44
N PHE A 61 -2.65 -13.24 -16.24
CA PHE A 61 -3.76 -12.57 -15.58
C PHE A 61 -3.62 -11.03 -15.61
N SER A 62 -2.53 -10.47 -16.17
CA SER A 62 -2.31 -9.02 -16.10
C SER A 62 -3.38 -8.25 -16.83
N ASP A 63 -3.79 -8.69 -18.02
CA ASP A 63 -4.78 -7.98 -18.82
C ASP A 63 -6.14 -7.87 -18.10
N ASP A 64 -6.55 -8.94 -17.40
CA ASP A 64 -7.77 -8.95 -16.59
C ASP A 64 -7.60 -8.10 -15.32
N TRP A 65 -6.41 -8.14 -14.70
CA TRP A 65 -6.12 -7.40 -13.47
C TRP A 65 -5.91 -5.90 -13.69
N ASP A 66 -5.39 -5.50 -14.85
CA ASP A 66 -5.18 -4.13 -15.27
C ASP A 66 -6.45 -3.50 -15.86
N SER A 67 -7.54 -4.26 -15.94
CA SER A 67 -8.83 -3.75 -16.39
C SER A 67 -9.38 -2.68 -15.43
N PRO A 68 -10.05 -1.62 -15.94
CA PRO A 68 -10.63 -0.57 -15.10
C PRO A 68 -11.59 -1.11 -14.03
N GLU A 69 -12.24 -2.23 -14.28
CA GLU A 69 -13.16 -2.91 -13.37
C GLU A 69 -12.46 -3.43 -12.11
N MET A 70 -11.18 -3.76 -12.19
CA MET A 70 -10.39 -4.25 -11.05
C MET A 70 -9.90 -3.13 -10.12
N SER A 71 -9.99 -1.87 -10.54
CA SER A 71 -9.66 -0.71 -9.68
C SER A 71 -10.50 -0.62 -8.40
N ILE A 72 -11.62 -1.33 -8.33
CA ILE A 72 -12.41 -1.49 -7.10
C ILE A 72 -11.61 -2.11 -5.95
N TYR A 73 -10.59 -2.91 -6.27
CA TYR A 73 -9.73 -3.57 -5.29
C TYR A 73 -8.58 -2.67 -4.80
N ASP A 74 -8.25 -1.60 -5.53
CA ASP A 74 -7.22 -0.63 -5.10
C ASP A 74 -7.57 0.04 -3.77
N ASN A 75 -8.87 0.20 -3.51
CA ASN A 75 -9.40 0.75 -2.28
C ASN A 75 -10.52 -0.13 -1.71
N TYR A 76 -10.31 -1.44 -1.73
CA TYR A 76 -11.29 -2.45 -1.33
C TYR A 76 -11.94 -2.14 0.03
N ASP A 77 -11.14 -1.75 1.02
CA ASP A 77 -11.64 -1.45 2.36
C ASP A 77 -12.54 -0.22 2.40
N ALA A 78 -12.25 0.83 1.61
CA ALA A 78 -13.13 1.98 1.48
C ALA A 78 -14.39 1.67 0.68
N ALA A 79 -14.29 0.84 -0.37
CA ALA A 79 -15.43 0.39 -1.15
C ALA A 79 -16.41 -0.45 -0.29
N LYS A 80 -15.87 -1.35 0.54
CA LYS A 80 -16.63 -2.21 1.45
C LYS A 80 -17.28 -1.44 2.60
N ALA A 81 -16.68 -0.35 3.06
CA ALA A 81 -17.25 0.48 4.13
C ALA A 81 -18.45 1.32 3.67
N ASN A 82 -18.61 1.53 2.35
CA ASN A 82 -19.67 2.34 1.76
C ASN A 82 -20.83 1.51 1.16
N SER A 83 -20.74 0.18 1.24
CA SER A 83 -21.73 -0.79 0.73
C SER A 83 -22.66 -1.32 1.81
#